data_AF-A0A9P6PXZ2-F1
#
_entry.id   AF-A0A9P6PXZ2-F1
#
_cell.length_a   1.000
_cell.length_b   1.000
_cell.length_c   1.000
_cell.angle_alpha   90.00
_cell.angle_beta   90.00
_cell.angle_gamma   90.00
#
_symmetry.space_group_name_H-M   'P 1'
#
loop_
_entity.id
_entity.type
_entity.pdbx_description
1 polymer ?
#
loop_
_entity_poly.entity_id
_entity_poly.type
_entity_poly.pdbx_seq_one_letter_code
_entity_poly.pdbx_strand_id
1 'polypeptide(L)'
;MTVAVMSNVDLGAQIDPQKHELNVSRLVAVVLLLFNGVPEGVTLGYEAIAQETGLPPEHLKRALQSCGKYKILIKEPKSRIIADTDTFTFNRGFSEKMLQIKIQTVASKVENVVEQKDTQQRVEEARKHMAEAAIVRVMKSRKTLERNELIAEVITQLQIRFSPSPAMIKKRIDALIEREYLERVSHDR
;
A
#
# COMPACT_ATOMS: atom_id res chain seq x y z
N MET A 1 13.12 3.01 5.06
CA MET A 1 11.94 2.74 5.90
C MET A 1 10.93 3.84 5.62
N THR A 2 10.11 3.68 4.59
CA THR A 2 9.20 4.74 4.14
C THR A 2 7.96 4.71 5.02
N VAL A 3 7.96 5.53 6.06
CA VAL A 3 6.76 5.83 6.83
C VAL A 3 5.89 6.71 5.94
N ALA A 4 4.89 6.13 5.30
CA ALA A 4 3.83 6.91 4.68
C ALA A 4 3.08 7.62 5.80
N VAL A 5 3.39 8.90 6.03
CA VAL A 5 2.58 9.74 6.90
C VAL A 5 1.26 9.98 6.17
N MET A 6 0.29 9.10 6.42
CA MET A 6 -1.12 9.32 6.12
C MET A 6 -1.66 10.41 7.06
N SER A 7 -1.13 11.63 6.96
CA SER A 7 -1.71 12.76 7.69
C SER A 7 -3.05 13.08 7.04
N ASN A 8 -4.11 12.60 7.66
CA ASN A 8 -5.43 13.17 7.46
C ASN A 8 -5.44 14.57 8.07
N VAL A 9 -6.20 15.46 7.48
CA VAL A 9 -6.37 16.86 7.87
C VAL A 9 -7.86 17.07 8.08
N ASP A 10 -8.22 17.69 9.19
CA ASP A 10 -9.58 18.12 9.45
C ASP A 10 -9.77 19.53 8.91
N LEU A 11 -10.68 19.70 7.95
CA LEU A 11 -11.03 20.97 7.34
C LEU A 11 -12.45 21.36 7.75
N GLY A 12 -12.62 22.59 8.25
CA GLY A 12 -13.95 23.18 8.41
C GLY A 12 -14.43 23.75 7.08
N ALA A 13 -15.52 23.21 6.53
CA ALA A 13 -16.18 23.73 5.35
C ALA A 13 -17.49 24.41 5.74
N GLN A 14 -17.63 25.69 5.40
CA GLN A 14 -18.90 26.41 5.55
C GLN A 14 -19.71 26.25 4.26
N ILE A 15 -20.75 25.42 4.32
CA ILE A 15 -21.65 25.15 3.20
C ILE A 15 -23.05 25.53 3.69
N ASP A 16 -23.52 26.69 3.26
CA ASP A 16 -24.74 27.33 3.78
C ASP A 16 -25.95 26.37 3.75
N PRO A 17 -26.66 26.11 4.87
CA PRO A 17 -26.61 26.76 6.19
C PRO A 17 -25.78 26.05 7.29
N GLN A 18 -24.99 25.03 6.95
CA GLN A 18 -24.39 24.13 7.94
C GLN A 18 -22.86 24.04 7.82
N LYS A 19 -22.17 24.22 8.94
CA LYS A 19 -20.72 23.97 9.03
C LYS A 19 -20.48 22.47 9.06
N HIS A 20 -19.65 21.99 8.13
CA HIS A 20 -19.24 20.59 8.05
C HIS A 20 -17.75 20.47 8.39
N GLU A 21 -17.38 19.41 9.11
CA GLU A 21 -15.99 19.00 9.32
C GLU A 21 -15.63 17.88 8.34
N LEU A 22 -14.67 18.15 7.46
CA LEU A 22 -14.17 17.22 6.48
C LEU A 22 -12.85 16.63 6.97
N ASN A 23 -12.84 15.35 7.33
CA ASN A 23 -11.60 14.62 7.57
C ASN A 23 -11.10 14.09 6.22
N VAL A 24 -10.05 14.68 5.68
CA VAL A 24 -9.58 14.41 4.31
C VAL A 24 -8.09 14.07 4.31
N SER A 25 -7.59 13.38 3.29
CA SER A 25 -6.15 13.25 3.12
C SER A 25 -5.51 14.57 2.66
N ARG A 26 -4.22 14.75 2.93
CA ARG A 26 -3.46 15.95 2.49
C ARG A 26 -3.67 16.28 1.01
N LEU A 27 -3.68 15.28 0.12
CA LEU A 27 -3.87 15.48 -1.32
C LEU A 27 -5.24 16.11 -1.64
N VAL A 28 -6.28 15.62 -0.97
CA VAL A 28 -7.64 16.18 -1.08
C VAL A 28 -7.71 17.58 -0.48
N ALA A 29 -7.03 17.80 0.66
CA ALA A 29 -7.00 19.12 1.30
C ALA A 29 -6.42 20.20 0.38
N VAL A 30 -5.29 19.93 -0.28
CA VAL A 30 -4.67 20.87 -1.23
C VAL A 30 -5.62 21.24 -2.37
N VAL A 31 -6.31 20.24 -2.93
CA VAL A 31 -7.30 20.47 -3.99
C VAL A 31 -8.47 21.31 -3.49
N LEU A 32 -9.01 21.03 -2.30
CA LEU A 32 -10.14 21.80 -1.75
C LEU A 32 -9.77 23.23 -1.41
N LEU A 33 -8.56 23.46 -0.87
CA LEU A 33 -8.06 24.79 -0.54
C LEU A 33 -7.93 25.71 -1.77
N LEU A 34 -7.64 25.14 -2.95
CA LEU A 34 -7.60 25.90 -4.20
C LEU A 34 -8.94 26.59 -4.49
N PHE A 35 -10.06 25.93 -4.20
CA PHE A 35 -11.39 26.48 -4.46
C PHE A 35 -11.81 27.59 -3.48
N ASN A 36 -11.05 27.84 -2.40
CA ASN A 36 -11.33 28.98 -1.50
C ASN A 36 -11.07 30.33 -2.18
N GLY A 37 -10.16 30.40 -3.14
CA GLY A 37 -9.83 31.63 -3.88
C GLY A 37 -10.68 31.86 -5.14
N VAL A 38 -11.58 30.93 -5.46
CA VAL A 38 -12.33 30.92 -6.72
C VAL A 38 -13.72 31.50 -6.51
N PRO A 39 -14.17 32.47 -7.34
CA PRO A 39 -15.52 33.01 -7.27
C PRO A 39 -16.60 31.94 -7.48
N GLU A 40 -17.79 32.23 -6.96
CA GLU A 40 -18.91 31.28 -6.99
C GLU A 40 -19.31 30.91 -8.41
N GLY A 41 -19.52 29.60 -8.65
CA GLY A 41 -19.96 29.08 -9.95
C GLY A 41 -18.87 28.97 -11.02
N VAL A 42 -17.62 29.34 -10.71
CA VAL A 42 -16.51 29.19 -11.65
C VAL A 42 -16.04 27.74 -11.70
N THR A 43 -15.90 27.23 -12.93
CA THR A 43 -15.33 25.93 -13.25
C THR A 43 -13.82 26.04 -13.36
N LEU A 44 -13.10 25.13 -12.71
CA LEU A 44 -11.65 24.95 -12.92
C LEU A 44 -11.41 23.74 -13.82
N GLY A 45 -10.59 23.90 -14.84
CA GLY A 45 -10.11 22.78 -15.66
C GLY A 45 -9.05 21.95 -14.92
N TYR A 46 -8.95 20.66 -15.25
CA TYR A 46 -7.94 19.76 -14.68
C TYR A 46 -6.51 20.32 -14.81
N GLU A 47 -6.14 20.86 -15.97
CA GLU A 47 -4.80 21.43 -16.20
C GLU A 47 -4.49 22.61 -15.29
N ALA A 48 -5.46 23.51 -15.07
CA ALA A 48 -5.29 24.64 -14.15
C ALA A 48 -5.10 24.15 -12.71
N ILE A 49 -5.88 23.16 -12.28
CA ILE A 49 -5.71 22.55 -10.96
C ILE A 49 -4.35 21.85 -10.86
N ALA A 50 -3.88 21.19 -11.93
CA ALA A 50 -2.56 20.54 -11.94
C ALA A 50 -1.41 21.54 -11.80
N GLN A 51 -1.48 22.67 -12.49
CA GLN A 51 -0.48 23.72 -12.41
C GLN A 51 -0.45 24.38 -11.03
N GLU A 52 -1.61 24.72 -10.47
CA GLU A 52 -1.72 25.39 -9.18
C GLU A 52 -1.35 24.48 -8.01
N THR A 53 -1.75 23.21 -8.05
CA THR A 53 -1.48 22.26 -6.96
C THR A 53 -0.09 21.63 -7.03
N GLY A 54 0.55 21.64 -8.21
CA GLY A 54 1.84 20.99 -8.44
C GLY A 54 1.84 19.47 -8.20
N LEU A 55 0.67 18.85 -8.13
CA LEU A 55 0.54 17.43 -7.81
C LEU A 55 0.83 16.55 -9.03
N PRO A 56 1.50 15.39 -8.83
CA PRO A 56 1.63 14.39 -9.88
C PRO A 56 0.25 13.98 -10.44
N PRO A 57 0.13 13.70 -11.75
CA PRO A 57 -1.16 13.42 -12.38
C PRO A 57 -1.94 12.29 -11.71
N GLU A 58 -1.25 11.23 -11.26
CA GLU A 58 -1.86 10.10 -10.57
C GLU A 58 -2.47 10.48 -9.22
N HIS A 59 -1.79 11.33 -8.45
CA HIS A 59 -2.27 11.80 -7.15
C HIS A 59 -3.42 12.78 -7.31
N LEU A 60 -3.34 13.69 -8.30
CA LEU A 60 -4.39 14.65 -8.58
C LEU A 60 -5.69 13.97 -9.05
N LYS A 61 -5.60 13.03 -10.01
CA LYS A 61 -6.77 12.28 -10.49
C LYS A 61 -7.45 11.53 -9.35
N ARG A 62 -6.69 11.01 -8.39
CA ARG A 62 -7.21 10.34 -7.20
C ARG A 62 -7.89 11.29 -6.21
N ALA A 63 -7.29 12.44 -5.97
CA ALA A 63 -7.86 13.47 -5.10
C ALA A 63 -9.20 13.95 -5.68
N LEU A 64 -9.24 14.29 -6.97
CA LEU A 64 -10.44 14.72 -7.69
C LEU A 64 -11.53 13.64 -7.73
N GLN A 65 -11.15 12.38 -7.95
CA GLN A 65 -12.09 11.25 -7.90
C GLN A 65 -12.71 11.10 -6.50
N SER A 66 -11.93 11.31 -5.46
CA SER A 66 -12.41 11.28 -4.06
C SER A 66 -13.40 12.43 -3.84
N CYS A 67 -13.08 13.66 -4.25
CA CYS A 67 -13.98 14.81 -4.16
C CYS A 67 -15.32 14.60 -4.90
N GLY A 68 -15.27 13.98 -6.10
CA GLY A 68 -16.46 13.66 -6.88
C GLY A 68 -17.33 12.56 -6.25
N LYS A 69 -16.72 11.55 -5.63
CA LYS A 69 -17.45 10.45 -4.94
C LYS A 69 -18.31 10.99 -3.79
N TYR A 70 -17.76 11.91 -3.01
CA TYR A 70 -18.47 12.57 -1.92
C TYR A 70 -19.24 13.81 -2.39
N LYS A 71 -19.39 14.05 -3.69
CA LYS A 71 -20.14 15.17 -4.27
C LYS A 71 -19.74 16.55 -3.72
N ILE A 72 -18.49 16.73 -3.30
CA ILE A 72 -17.96 18.03 -2.85
C ILE A 72 -17.58 18.87 -4.06
N LEU A 73 -17.01 18.22 -5.07
CA LEU A 73 -16.80 18.81 -6.39
C LEU A 73 -17.73 18.13 -7.39
N ILE A 74 -18.38 18.92 -8.24
CA ILE A 74 -19.15 18.46 -9.39
C ILE A 74 -18.20 18.43 -10.57
N LYS A 75 -18.08 17.26 -11.20
CA LYS A 75 -17.30 17.07 -12.41
C LYS A 75 -18.19 17.15 -13.66
N GLU A 76 -17.73 17.86 -14.67
CA GLU A 76 -18.31 17.86 -16.01
C GLU A 76 -17.26 17.44 -17.06
N PRO A 77 -17.53 16.43 -17.91
CA PRO A 77 -18.70 15.54 -17.95
C PRO A 77 -18.74 14.52 -16.81
N LYS A 78 -19.93 14.10 -16.34
CA LYS A 78 -20.06 13.15 -15.22
C LYS A 78 -19.52 11.76 -15.59
N SER A 79 -18.35 11.38 -15.05
CA SER A 79 -17.79 10.05 -15.22
C SER A 79 -16.89 9.65 -14.04
N ARG A 80 -16.62 8.35 -13.91
CA ARG A 80 -15.78 7.81 -12.82
C ARG A 80 -14.28 8.01 -13.07
N ILE A 81 -13.88 8.24 -14.32
CA ILE A 81 -12.49 8.39 -14.77
C ILE A 81 -12.22 9.88 -14.93
N ILE A 82 -11.09 10.36 -14.42
CA ILE A 82 -10.66 11.75 -14.59
C ILE A 82 -9.78 11.85 -15.83
N ALA A 83 -10.26 12.59 -16.84
CA ALA A 83 -9.56 12.98 -18.04
C ALA A 83 -9.02 14.41 -17.90
N ASP A 84 -8.01 14.72 -18.69
CA ASP A 84 -7.29 16.00 -18.57
C ASP A 84 -8.10 17.19 -19.12
N THR A 85 -9.18 16.90 -19.85
CA THR A 85 -10.15 17.88 -20.37
C THR A 85 -11.34 18.12 -19.45
N ASP A 86 -11.40 17.48 -18.27
CA ASP A 86 -12.51 17.62 -17.36
C ASP A 86 -12.49 18.97 -16.62
N THR A 87 -13.68 19.45 -16.26
CA THR A 87 -13.86 20.62 -15.41
C THR A 87 -14.52 20.25 -14.08
N PHE A 88 -14.22 21.05 -13.06
CA PHE A 88 -14.65 20.84 -11.69
C PHE A 88 -15.22 22.13 -11.09
N THR A 89 -16.37 22.02 -10.43
CA THR A 89 -17.05 23.12 -9.74
C THR A 89 -17.29 22.74 -8.29
N PHE A 90 -17.15 23.68 -7.36
CA PHE A 90 -17.47 23.46 -5.96
C PHE A 90 -18.99 23.31 -5.74
N ASN A 91 -19.42 22.24 -5.07
CA ASN A 91 -20.84 21.97 -4.81
C ASN A 91 -21.31 22.64 -3.51
N ARG A 92 -21.99 23.78 -3.61
CA ARG A 92 -22.65 24.40 -2.46
C ARG A 92 -24.02 23.82 -2.11
N GLY A 93 -24.67 23.10 -3.04
CA GLY A 93 -25.92 22.37 -2.78
C GLY A 93 -25.70 21.06 -2.01
N PHE A 94 -24.58 20.95 -1.32
CA PHE A 94 -24.16 19.74 -0.65
C PHE A 94 -24.99 19.54 0.63
N SER A 95 -26.05 18.75 0.48
CA SER A 95 -26.99 18.38 1.54
C SER A 95 -26.62 16.97 2.04
N GLU A 96 -25.56 16.90 2.85
CA GLU A 96 -25.26 15.71 3.65
C GLU A 96 -25.86 15.88 5.04
N LYS A 97 -26.42 14.81 5.60
CA LYS A 97 -27.03 14.86 6.94
C LYS A 97 -25.98 14.81 8.05
N MET A 98 -24.74 14.44 7.72
CA MET A 98 -23.67 14.25 8.68
C MET A 98 -22.76 15.48 8.76
N LEU A 99 -22.67 16.05 9.96
CA LEU A 99 -21.77 17.18 10.29
C LEU A 99 -20.30 16.84 10.10
N GLN A 100 -19.92 15.57 10.24
CA GLN A 100 -18.55 15.09 10.06
C GLN A 100 -18.50 14.10 8.89
N ILE A 101 -17.71 14.44 7.87
CA ILE A 101 -17.57 13.63 6.66
C ILE A 101 -16.13 13.18 6.55
N LYS A 102 -15.94 11.85 6.59
CA LYS A 102 -14.64 11.23 6.42
C LYS A 102 -14.42 10.86 4.95
N ILE A 103 -13.61 11.65 4.27
CA ILE A 103 -13.20 11.42 2.87
C ILE A 103 -11.97 10.53 2.88
N GLN A 104 -12.20 9.25 2.66
CA GLN A 104 -11.09 8.31 2.46
C GLN A 104 -10.60 8.43 1.02
N THR A 105 -9.30 8.66 0.85
CA THR A 105 -8.68 8.66 -0.48
C THR A 105 -8.93 7.32 -1.16
N VAL A 106 -9.44 7.34 -2.39
CA VAL A 106 -9.62 6.11 -3.17
C VAL A 106 -8.23 5.49 -3.41
N ALA A 107 -7.90 4.41 -2.72
CA ALA A 107 -6.62 3.74 -2.96
C ALA A 107 -6.57 3.20 -4.39
N SER A 108 -5.48 3.48 -5.12
CA SER A 108 -5.29 2.90 -6.44
C SER A 108 -5.07 1.39 -6.31
N LYS A 109 -5.80 0.60 -7.10
CA LYS A 109 -5.59 -0.86 -7.18
C LYS A 109 -4.15 -1.20 -7.58
N VAL A 110 -3.51 -0.35 -8.41
CA VAL A 110 -2.14 -0.55 -8.90
C VAL A 110 -1.11 -0.41 -7.79
N GLU A 111 -1.20 0.63 -6.95
CA GLU A 111 -0.32 0.78 -5.78
C GLU A 111 -0.48 -0.37 -4.81
N ASN A 112 -1.72 -0.82 -4.55
CA ASN A 112 -1.95 -2.00 -3.72
C ASN A 112 -1.24 -3.25 -4.29
N VAL A 113 -1.23 -3.45 -5.61
CA VAL A 113 -0.57 -4.63 -6.21
C VAL A 113 0.95 -4.53 -6.13
N VAL A 114 1.52 -3.34 -6.33
CA VAL A 114 2.98 -3.13 -6.24
C VAL A 114 3.46 -3.25 -4.79
N GLU A 115 2.78 -2.60 -3.85
CA GLU A 115 3.08 -2.68 -2.41
C GLU A 115 2.88 -4.10 -1.86
N GLN A 116 1.83 -4.81 -2.30
CA GLN A 116 1.63 -6.21 -1.93
C GLN A 116 2.74 -7.09 -2.48
N LYS A 117 3.20 -6.88 -3.72
CA LYS A 117 4.32 -7.65 -4.29
C LYS A 117 5.62 -7.41 -3.53
N ASP A 118 5.97 -6.16 -3.22
CA ASP A 118 7.17 -5.84 -2.43
C ASP A 118 7.09 -6.46 -1.02
N THR A 119 5.95 -6.30 -0.36
CA THR A 119 5.72 -6.88 0.98
C THR A 119 5.85 -8.40 0.93
N GLN A 120 5.26 -9.05 -0.07
CA GLN A 120 5.33 -10.49 -0.25
C GLN A 120 6.76 -10.98 -0.49
N GLN A 121 7.54 -10.27 -1.31
CA GLN A 121 8.95 -10.60 -1.54
C GLN A 121 9.77 -10.51 -0.25
N ARG A 122 9.57 -9.46 0.55
CA ARG A 122 10.25 -9.29 1.84
C ARG A 122 9.87 -10.38 2.84
N VAL A 123 8.61 -10.81 2.86
CA VAL A 123 8.14 -11.95 3.67
C VAL A 123 8.79 -13.26 3.22
N GLU A 124 8.87 -13.50 1.91
CA GLU A 124 9.50 -14.69 1.34
C GLU A 124 11.00 -14.75 1.64
N GLU A 125 11.69 -13.62 1.57
CA GLU A 125 13.09 -13.51 1.96
C GLU A 125 13.29 -13.80 3.46
N ALA A 126 12.45 -13.23 4.32
CA ALA A 126 12.49 -13.52 5.75
C ALA A 126 12.24 -15.02 6.05
N ARG A 127 11.33 -15.68 5.30
CA ARG A 127 11.10 -17.12 5.41
C ARG A 127 12.33 -17.94 4.97
N LYS A 128 13.07 -17.51 3.94
CA LYS A 128 14.32 -18.15 3.53
C LYS A 128 15.36 -18.09 4.64
N HIS A 129 15.57 -16.91 5.24
CA HIS A 129 16.51 -16.75 6.34
C HIS A 129 16.11 -17.55 7.58
N MET A 130 14.81 -17.59 7.93
CA MET A 130 14.32 -18.43 9.02
C MET A 130 14.58 -19.92 8.75
N ALA A 131 14.42 -20.38 7.51
CA ALA A 131 14.70 -21.76 7.15
C ALA A 131 16.20 -22.09 7.26
N GLU A 132 17.08 -21.23 6.76
CA GLU A 132 18.53 -21.40 6.89
C GLU A 132 18.96 -21.47 8.36
N ALA A 133 18.44 -20.56 9.20
CA ALA A 133 18.72 -20.56 10.64
C ALA A 133 18.22 -21.83 11.36
N ALA A 134 17.06 -22.37 10.96
CA ALA A 134 16.54 -23.62 11.50
C ALA A 134 17.39 -24.82 11.09
N ILE A 135 17.81 -24.90 9.82
CA ILE A 135 18.69 -25.96 9.30
C ILE A 135 20.00 -25.99 10.09
N VAL A 136 20.68 -24.83 10.23
CA VAL A 136 21.94 -24.73 10.98
C VAL A 136 21.76 -25.13 12.45
N ARG A 137 20.63 -24.75 13.06
CA ARG A 137 20.33 -25.11 14.46
C ARG A 137 20.17 -26.63 14.64
N VAL A 138 19.44 -27.30 13.74
CA VAL A 138 19.28 -28.76 13.75
C VAL A 138 20.63 -29.45 13.57
N MET A 139 21.38 -29.06 12.54
CA MET A 139 22.68 -29.67 12.23
C MET A 139 23.72 -29.43 13.32
N LYS A 140 23.73 -28.25 13.95
CA LYS A 140 24.64 -27.95 15.07
C LYS A 140 24.39 -28.86 16.28
N SER A 141 23.14 -29.28 16.50
CA SER A 141 22.72 -30.20 17.56
C SER A 141 23.06 -31.66 17.21
N ARG A 142 22.67 -32.13 16.02
CA ARG A 142 22.79 -33.54 15.60
C ARG A 142 24.17 -33.95 15.07
N LYS A 143 24.96 -32.98 14.58
CA LYS A 143 26.25 -33.14 13.88
C LYS A 143 26.17 -33.86 12.54
N THR A 144 25.46 -34.98 12.49
CA THR A 144 25.22 -35.79 11.28
C THR A 144 23.74 -36.17 11.25
N LEU A 145 23.11 -36.06 10.08
CA LEU A 145 21.70 -36.41 9.90
C LEU A 145 21.42 -36.79 8.44
N GLU A 146 20.52 -37.75 8.21
CA GLU A 146 20.09 -38.08 6.85
C GLU A 146 19.28 -36.92 6.25
N ARG A 147 19.34 -36.74 4.92
CA ARG A 147 18.76 -35.56 4.26
C ARG A 147 17.26 -35.47 4.45
N ASN A 148 16.51 -36.57 4.33
CA ASN A 148 15.06 -36.55 4.52
C ASN A 148 14.68 -36.36 5.99
N GLU A 149 15.44 -36.92 6.92
CA GLU A 149 15.28 -36.67 8.36
C GLU A 149 15.49 -35.18 8.70
N LEU A 150 16.54 -34.55 8.15
CA LEU A 150 16.79 -33.12 8.31
C LEU A 150 15.63 -32.27 7.78
N ILE A 151 15.10 -32.62 6.60
CA ILE A 151 13.97 -31.91 6.02
C ILE A 151 12.74 -32.03 6.92
N ALA A 152 12.44 -33.23 7.43
CA ALA A 152 11.30 -33.45 8.32
C ALA A 152 11.41 -32.65 9.62
N GLU A 153 12.57 -32.71 10.30
CA GLU A 153 12.78 -32.01 11.56
C GLU A 153 12.71 -30.47 11.39
N VAL A 154 13.25 -29.94 10.30
CA VAL A 154 13.18 -28.50 9.98
C VAL A 154 11.74 -28.06 9.70
N ILE A 155 10.96 -28.86 8.97
CA ILE A 155 9.54 -28.56 8.73
C ILE A 155 8.79 -28.49 10.06
N THR A 156 8.98 -29.48 10.95
CA THR A 156 8.34 -29.51 12.26
C THR A 156 8.69 -28.27 13.10
N GLN A 157 9.95 -27.83 13.11
CA GLN A 157 10.36 -26.63 13.85
C GLN A 157 9.75 -25.34 13.29
N LEU A 158 9.60 -25.24 11.96
CA LEU A 158 9.11 -24.04 11.32
C LEU A 158 7.58 -23.95 11.28
N GLN A 159 6.87 -25.08 11.41
CA GLN A 159 5.41 -25.19 11.32
C GLN A 159 4.66 -24.24 12.27
N ILE A 160 5.25 -23.89 13.41
CA ILE A 160 4.71 -22.93 14.39
C ILE A 160 4.61 -21.51 13.79
N ARG A 161 5.47 -21.15 12.84
CA ARG A 161 5.48 -19.82 12.20
C ARG A 161 4.90 -19.83 10.79
N PHE A 162 5.23 -20.85 9.99
CA PHE A 162 4.70 -21.02 8.63
C PHE A 162 4.89 -22.47 8.16
N SER A 163 4.22 -22.85 7.08
CA SER A 163 4.36 -24.17 6.47
C SER A 163 5.35 -24.14 5.29
N PRO A 164 6.64 -24.43 5.48
CA PRO A 164 7.61 -24.50 4.39
C PRO A 164 7.38 -25.72 3.50
N SER A 165 7.58 -25.57 2.19
CA SER A 165 7.57 -26.71 1.27
C SER A 165 8.88 -27.50 1.36
N PRO A 166 8.86 -28.84 1.19
CA PRO A 166 10.09 -29.64 1.15
C PRO A 166 11.10 -29.18 0.09
N ALA A 167 10.60 -28.67 -1.04
CA ALA A 167 11.43 -28.13 -2.12
C ALA A 167 12.20 -26.86 -1.69
N MET A 168 11.58 -25.99 -0.90
CA MET A 168 12.24 -24.80 -0.34
C MET A 168 13.39 -25.21 0.58
N ILE A 169 13.16 -26.16 1.49
CA ILE A 169 14.17 -26.64 2.43
C ILE A 169 15.34 -27.29 1.69
N LYS A 170 15.09 -28.15 0.70
CA LYS A 170 16.13 -28.75 -0.16
C LYS A 170 17.04 -27.68 -0.78
N LYS A 171 16.45 -26.67 -1.42
CA LYS A 171 17.20 -25.53 -2.01
C LYS A 171 18.00 -24.72 -0.99
N ARG A 172 17.60 -24.71 0.29
CA ARG A 172 18.34 -24.02 1.35
C ARG A 172 19.49 -24.87 1.89
N ILE A 173 19.31 -26.19 1.98
CA ILE A 173 20.39 -27.12 2.31
C ILE A 173 21.51 -27.02 1.27
N ASP A 174 21.17 -27.08 -0.02
CA ASP A 174 22.19 -26.98 -1.09
C ASP A 174 22.94 -25.63 -1.04
N ALA A 175 22.22 -24.51 -0.82
CA ALA A 175 22.84 -23.20 -0.66
C ALA A 175 23.73 -23.07 0.60
N LEU A 176 23.42 -23.81 1.67
CA LEU A 176 24.27 -23.84 2.86
C LEU A 176 25.52 -24.71 2.65
N ILE A 177 25.44 -25.73 1.79
CA ILE A 177 26.63 -26.50 1.37
C ILE A 177 27.54 -25.66 0.49
N GLU A 178 26.99 -24.93 -0.49
CA GLU A 178 27.74 -24.01 -1.36
C GLU A 178 28.47 -22.90 -0.58
N ARG A 179 27.90 -22.49 0.56
CA ARG A 179 28.48 -21.49 1.47
C ARG A 179 29.34 -22.10 2.58
N GLU A 180 29.64 -23.39 2.50
CA GLU A 180 30.50 -24.12 3.45
C GLU A 180 29.99 -24.15 4.91
N TYR A 181 28.68 -23.93 5.12
CA TYR A 181 28.05 -24.10 6.44
C TYR A 181 27.70 -25.56 6.75
N LEU A 182 27.54 -26.37 5.71
CA LEU A 182 27.27 -27.81 5.79
C LEU A 182 28.16 -28.53 4.78
N GLU A 183 28.48 -29.77 5.07
CA GLU A 183 29.19 -30.65 4.14
C GLU A 183 28.42 -31.95 3.95
N ARG A 184 28.60 -32.56 2.78
CA ARG A 184 28.13 -33.93 2.58
C ARG A 184 29.20 -34.84 3.15
N VAL A 185 28.80 -35.72 4.07
CA VAL A 185 29.72 -36.75 4.57
C VAL A 185 30.07 -37.64 3.38
N SER A 186 31.31 -37.54 2.89
CA SER A 186 31.87 -38.51 1.95
C SER A 186 32.03 -39.82 2.70
N HIS A 187 31.35 -40.87 2.24
CA HIS A 187 31.61 -42.22 2.72
C HIS A 187 32.95 -42.67 2.12
N ASP A 188 34.05 -42.19 2.70
CA ASP A 188 35.39 -42.69 2.45
C ASP A 188 36.07 -42.98 3.79
N ARG A 189 35.51 -43.99 4.48
CA ARG A 189 36.14 -45.02 5.30
C ARG A 189 35.10 -45.80 6.09
#